data_AF-A0A5C7P9M8-F1
#
_entry.id   AF-A0A5C7P9M8-F1
#
_cell.length_a   1.000
_cell.length_b   1.000
_cell.length_c   1.000
_cell.angle_alpha   90.00
_cell.angle_beta   90.00
_cell.angle_gamma   90.00
#
_symmetry.space_group_name_H-M   'P 1'
#
loop_
_entity.id
_entity.type
_entity.pdbx_description
1 polymer ?
#
loop_
_entity_poly.entity_id
_entity_poly.type
_entity_poly.pdbx_seq_one_letter_code
_entity_poly.pdbx_strand_id
1 'polypeptide(L)'
;CSPAQLALAWLLARGDHIVPIPGTVNPAHLAENLGAAAVPLSPAVMAQLDALFQSQAIHGPRYNPQSQAEVDTEEFPAAPTGG
;
A
#
# COMPACT_ATOMS: atom_id res chain seq x y z
N CYS A 1 -5.51 0.49 17.11
CA CYS A 1 -4.42 0.62 16.12
C CYS A 1 -4.56 1.98 15.45
N SER A 2 -3.45 2.64 15.14
CA SER A 2 -3.46 3.84 14.30
C SER A 2 -3.64 3.46 12.82
N PRO A 3 -4.01 4.41 11.93
CA PRO A 3 -4.05 4.15 10.49
C PRO A 3 -2.71 3.65 9.93
N ALA A 4 -1.59 4.20 10.42
CA ALA A 4 -0.24 3.77 10.03
C ALA A 4 0.02 2.31 10.44
N GLN A 5 -0.38 1.93 11.66
CA GLN A 5 -0.29 0.56 12.13
C GLN A 5 -1.13 -0.41 11.30
N LEU A 6 -2.36 -0.01 10.95
CA LEU A 6 -3.25 -0.85 10.14
C LEU A 6 -2.66 -1.08 8.75
N ALA A 7 -2.13 -0.03 8.11
CA ALA A 7 -1.51 -0.12 6.80
C ALA A 7 -0.26 -1.02 6.79
N LEU A 8 0.62 -0.86 7.80
CA LEU A 8 1.82 -1.68 7.94
C LEU A 8 1.50 -3.14 8.30
N ALA A 9 0.53 -3.38 9.17
CA ALA A 9 0.08 -4.73 9.52
C ALA A 9 -0.50 -5.45 8.30
N TRP A 10 -1.29 -4.76 7.48
CA TRP A 10 -1.82 -5.30 6.24
C TRP A 10 -0.71 -5.63 5.25
N LEU A 11 0.28 -4.73 5.07
CA LEU A 11 1.40 -4.96 4.17
C LEU A 11 2.25 -6.17 4.59
N LEU A 12 2.54 -6.30 5.89
CA LEU A 12 3.27 -7.45 6.45
C LEU A 12 2.50 -8.77 6.26
N ALA A 13 1.17 -8.75 6.34
CA ALA A 13 0.33 -9.94 6.17
C ALA A 13 0.28 -10.46 4.72
N ARG A 14 0.77 -9.70 3.72
CA ARG A 14 0.73 -10.10 2.30
C ARG A 14 1.79 -11.14 1.93
N GLY A 15 2.81 -11.36 2.77
CA GLY A 15 3.76 -12.44 2.59
C GLY A 15 5.05 -12.24 3.36
N ASP A 16 5.66 -13.35 3.77
CA ASP A 16 6.86 -13.37 4.63
C ASP A 16 8.11 -12.72 4.00
N HIS A 17 8.09 -12.49 2.68
CA HIS A 17 9.17 -11.86 1.93
C HIS A 17 9.07 -10.32 1.88
N ILE A 18 8.02 -9.75 2.46
CA ILE A 18 7.76 -8.31 2.44
C ILE A 18 8.37 -7.66 3.67
N VAL A 19 9.35 -6.79 3.45
CA VAL A 19 10.01 -6.01 4.51
C VAL A 19 9.73 -4.52 4.28
N PRO A 20 8.77 -3.92 5.01
CA PRO A 20 8.51 -2.49 4.89
C PRO A 20 9.66 -1.66 5.47
N ILE A 21 10.02 -0.57 4.81
CA ILE A 21 11.04 0.39 5.26
C ILE A 21 10.38 1.76 5.53
N PRO A 22 9.55 1.88 6.60
CA PRO A 22 8.85 3.12 6.87
C PRO A 22 9.82 4.19 7.40
N GLY A 23 9.95 5.30 6.67
CA GLY A 23 10.71 6.47 7.11
C GLY A 23 9.87 7.38 8.01
N THR A 24 10.43 7.79 9.16
CA THR A 24 9.83 8.83 10.01
C THR A 24 10.92 9.56 10.79
N VAL A 25 10.70 10.85 11.05
CA VAL A 25 11.52 11.67 11.97
C VAL A 25 10.83 11.89 13.32
N ASN A 26 9.55 11.50 13.44
CA ASN A 26 8.77 11.65 14.67
C ASN A 26 8.87 10.36 15.52
N PRO A 27 9.36 10.44 16.77
CA PRO A 27 9.43 9.29 17.67
C PRO A 27 8.09 8.61 17.96
N ALA A 28 6.98 9.36 17.97
CA ALA A 28 5.65 8.78 18.18
C ALA A 28 5.25 7.87 17.01
N HIS A 29 5.50 8.31 15.77
CA HIS A 29 5.25 7.49 14.58
C HIS A 29 6.19 6.27 14.53
N LEU A 30 7.42 6.40 15.03
CA LEU A 30 8.32 5.26 15.13
C LEU A 30 7.74 4.18 16.05
N ALA A 31 7.23 4.58 17.22
CA ALA A 31 6.57 3.66 18.15
C ALA A 31 5.34 2.99 17.52
N GLU A 32 4.53 3.74 16.78
CA GLU A 32 3.40 3.20 16.04
C GLU A 32 3.85 2.16 15.00
N ASN A 33 4.83 2.51 14.16
CA ASN A 33 5.36 1.63 13.11
C ASN A 33 5.88 0.31 13.67
N LEU A 34 6.63 0.36 14.77
CA LEU A 34 7.14 -0.84 15.45
C LEU A 34 6.01 -1.71 16.02
N GLY A 35 4.93 -1.09 16.50
CA GLY A 35 3.76 -1.80 17.02
C GLY A 35 2.87 -2.45 15.96
N ALA A 36 3.07 -2.14 14.67
CA ALA A 36 2.21 -2.63 13.60
C ALA A 36 2.21 -4.17 13.47
N ALA A 37 3.36 -4.82 13.65
CA ALA A 37 3.49 -6.28 13.53
C ALA A 37 2.69 -7.05 14.59
N ALA A 38 2.32 -6.39 15.70
CA ALA A 38 1.52 -6.99 16.77
C ALA A 38 0.01 -6.77 16.59
N VAL A 39 -0.43 -6.06 15.55
CA VAL A 39 -1.85 -5.79 15.31
C VAL A 39 -2.51 -7.04 14.72
N PRO A 40 -3.49 -7.66 15.41
CA PRO A 40 -4.22 -8.79 14.86
C PRO A 40 -5.17 -8.30 13.78
N LEU A 41 -5.08 -8.90 12.59
CA LEU A 41 -6.03 -8.69 11.50
C LEU A 41 -6.88 -9.94 11.31
N SER A 42 -8.19 -9.80 11.48
CA SER A 42 -9.11 -10.90 11.19
C SER A 42 -9.22 -11.10 9.67
N PRO A 43 -9.56 -12.31 9.21
CA PRO A 43 -9.76 -12.56 7.78
C PRO A 43 -10.80 -11.64 7.13
N ALA A 44 -11.84 -11.24 7.88
CA ALA A 44 -12.86 -10.31 7.40
C ALA A 44 -12.35 -8.87 7.24
N VAL A 45 -11.42 -8.44 8.11
CA VAL A 45 -10.76 -7.12 7.98
C VAL A 45 -9.76 -7.15 6.83
N MET A 46 -8.98 -8.22 6.70
CA MET A 46 -8.07 -8.41 5.56
C MET A 46 -8.81 -8.32 4.22
N ALA A 47 -9.93 -9.06 4.07
CA ALA A 47 -10.72 -9.03 2.85
C ALA A 47 -11.27 -7.62 2.51
N GLN A 48 -11.63 -6.82 3.52
CA GLN A 48 -12.05 -5.44 3.31
C GLN A 48 -10.89 -4.55 2.86
N LEU A 49 -9.72 -4.69 3.48
CA LEU A 49 -8.53 -3.93 3.09
C LEU A 49 -8.06 -4.29 1.68
N ASP A 50 -8.08 -5.58 1.33
CA ASP A 50 -7.74 -6.04 -0.02
C ASP A 50 -8.67 -5.47 -1.08
N ALA A 51 -9.98 -5.36 -0.79
CA ALA A 51 -10.94 -4.74 -1.68
C ALA A 51 -10.70 -3.23 -1.86
N LEU A 52 -10.26 -2.54 -0.81
CA LEU A 52 -9.97 -1.09 -0.86
C LEU A 52 -8.69 -0.77 -1.65
N PHE A 53 -7.69 -1.66 -1.62
CA PHE A 53 -6.37 -1.44 -2.24
C PHE A 53 -6.16 -2.22 -3.54
N GLN A 54 -7.23 -2.59 -4.24
CA GLN A 54 -7.13 -3.18 -5.58
C GLN A 54 -6.46 -2.19 -6.54
N SER A 55 -5.64 -2.70 -7.47
CA SER A 55 -4.91 -1.87 -8.44
C SER A 55 -5.80 -0.92 -9.24
N GLN A 56 -7.04 -1.31 -9.53
CA GLN A 56 -8.03 -0.46 -10.18
C GLN A 56 -8.48 0.76 -9.35
N ALA A 57 -8.30 0.74 -8.02
CA ALA A 57 -8.70 1.82 -7.12
C ALA A 57 -7.61 2.89 -6.94
N ILE A 58 -6.40 2.68 -7.48
CA ILE A 58 -5.28 3.62 -7.40
C ILE A 58 -5.33 4.53 -8.63
N HIS A 59 -5.63 5.81 -8.42
CA HIS A 59 -5.76 6.79 -9.48
C HIS A 59 -4.56 7.74 -9.53
N GLY A 60 -4.07 8.00 -10.74
CA GLY A 60 -3.11 9.06 -11.03
C GLY A 60 -1.71 8.56 -11.36
N PRO A 61 -0.98 9.31 -12.19
CA PRO A 61 0.39 9.00 -12.57
C PRO A 61 1.34 9.12 -11.36
N ARG A 62 2.40 8.28 -11.32
CA ARG A 62 3.48 8.41 -10.32
C ARG A 62 4.29 9.68 -10.51
N TYR A 63 4.41 10.12 -11.76
CA TYR A 63 5.15 11.32 -12.14
C TYR A 63 4.20 12.44 -12.52
N ASN A 64 4.71 13.67 -12.54
CA ASN A 64 3.98 14.75 -13.21
C ASN A 64 3.85 14.43 -14.72
N PRO A 65 2.92 15.07 -15.45
CA PRO A 65 2.67 14.72 -16.86
C PRO A 65 3.90 14.83 -17.77
N GLN A 66 4.81 15.76 -17.49
CA GLN A 66 6.00 15.98 -18.31
C GLN A 66 7.05 14.89 -18.09
N SER A 67 7.29 14.47 -16.86
CA SER A 67 8.21 13.38 -16.52
C SER A 67 7.61 11.99 -16.84
N GLN A 68 6.28 11.84 -16.79
CA GLN A 68 5.59 10.62 -17.21
C GLN A 68 5.78 10.34 -18.71
N ALA A 69 5.80 11.38 -19.55
CA ALA A 69 5.97 11.26 -20.99
C ALA A 69 7.36 10.73 -21.41
N GLU A 70 8.32 10.72 -20.49
CA GLU A 70 9.69 10.22 -20.71
C GLU A 70 9.89 8.81 -20.10
N VAL A 71 8.88 8.26 -19.42
CA VAL A 71 8.96 6.97 -18.70
C VAL A 71 7.92 5.99 -19.23
N ASP A 72 8.32 5.14 -20.18
CA ASP A 72 7.46 4.11 -20.77
C ASP A 72 7.30 2.85 -19.88
N THR A 73 8.11 2.68 -18.83
CA THR A 73 8.29 1.38 -18.12
C THR A 73 7.29 1.15 -16.96
N GLU A 74 6.47 2.13 -16.58
CA GLU A 74 5.64 2.04 -15.38
C GLU A 74 4.12 2.18 -15.61
N GLU A 75 3.65 2.09 -16.86
CA GLU A 75 2.21 2.06 -17.14
C GLU A 75 1.62 0.67 -16.91
N PHE A 76 0.64 0.59 -16.01
CA PHE A 76 -0.21 -0.59 -15.90
C PHE A 76 -1.24 -0.53 -17.02
N PRO A 77 -1.33 -1.52 -17.92
CA PRO A 77 -2.32 -1.50 -18.97
C PRO A 77 -3.71 -1.43 -18.35
N ALA A 78 -4.53 -0.48 -18.82
CA ALA A 78 -5.94 -0.45 -18.48
C ALA A 78 -6.56 -1.81 -18.85
N ALA A 79 -7.38 -2.37 -17.96
CA ALA A 79 -8.10 -3.60 -18.24
C ALA A 79 -8.82 -3.48 -19.59
N PRO A 80 -8.77 -4.50 -20.46
CA PRO A 80 -9.41 -4.43 -21.77
C PRO A 80 -10.90 -4.17 -21.56
N THR A 81 -11.37 -2.99 -21.94
CA THR A 81 -12.80 -2.74 -22.14
C THR A 81 -13.22 -3.60 -23.32
N GLY A 82 -13.78 -4.77 -23.01
CA GLY A 82 -14.32 -5.69 -24.01
C GLY A 82 -15.37 -5.00 -24.87
N GLY A 83 -15.23 -5.19 -26.18
CA GLY A 83 -16.19 -4.93 -27.25
C GLY A 83 -16.03 -6.01 -28.30
#